data_AF-A0A2T5XXX4-F1
#
_entry.id   AF-A0A2T5XXX4-F1
#
_cell.length_a   1.000
_cell.length_b   1.000
_cell.length_c   1.000
_cell.angle_alpha   90.00
_cell.angle_beta   90.00
_cell.angle_gamma   90.00
#
_symmetry.space_group_name_H-M   'P 1'
#
loop_
_entity.id
_entity.type
_entity.pdbx_description
1 polymer ?
#
loop_
_entity_poly.entity_id
_entity_poly.type
_entity_poly.pdbx_seq_one_letter_code
_entity_poly.pdbx_strand_id
1 'polypeptide(L)'
;MEQIFYFIAELTVAAGVFYALKWYLKTHQNDFEKRLESYCPPSPLPEARQLYLTKRKRILKYLFTTVAIIFSLIPFLFIGLCVDFEVIRQMDSVPYSLFGYILLTSIITFVPYLLIIFYYLYYTINRTTQAQQLLLAEMSEEDFAYLEKVKQVSRLLYLLPPFVLCQEKLYLFKLTHIIEVPVTSITNVSAISKDKYNNITVLIEYSQRTTLTIPGELYPFLTAFMFKYRLATGYVAEGQRGILNSI
;
A
#
# COMPACT_ATOMS: atom_id res chain seq x y z
N MET A 1 -22.22 20.08 -30.16
CA MET A 1 -21.22 21.01 -29.58
C MET A 1 -21.12 20.85 -28.07
N GLU A 2 -22.23 20.94 -27.32
CA GLU A 2 -22.25 20.83 -25.84
C GLU A 2 -21.55 19.59 -25.28
N GLN A 3 -21.73 18.44 -25.93
CA GLN A 3 -21.14 17.19 -25.48
C GLN A 3 -19.61 17.11 -25.67
N ILE A 4 -19.07 17.77 -26.69
CA ILE A 4 -17.62 17.88 -26.87
C ILE A 4 -17.03 18.71 -25.72
N PHE A 5 -17.73 19.77 -25.30
CA PHE A 5 -17.32 20.55 -24.13
C PHE A 5 -17.37 19.73 -22.84
N TYR A 6 -18.38 18.87 -22.66
CA TYR A 6 -18.43 17.93 -21.53
C TYR A 6 -17.21 17.01 -21.49
N PHE A 7 -16.87 16.37 -22.62
CA PHE A 7 -15.70 15.48 -22.68
C PHE A 7 -14.37 16.22 -22.46
N ILE A 8 -14.24 17.43 -23.01
CA ILE A 8 -13.06 18.27 -22.77
C ILE A 8 -12.97 18.65 -21.29
N ALA A 9 -14.08 19.01 -20.66
CA ALA A 9 -14.12 19.34 -19.24
C ALA A 9 -13.71 18.14 -18.37
N GLU A 10 -14.26 16.95 -18.61
CA GLU A 10 -13.90 15.72 -17.90
C GLU A 10 -12.40 15.39 -18.04
N LEU A 11 -11.86 15.43 -19.26
CA LEU A 11 -10.44 15.19 -19.49
C LEU A 11 -9.56 16.25 -18.80
N THR A 12 -10.01 17.50 -18.77
CA THR A 12 -9.32 18.60 -18.09
C THR A 12 -9.31 18.38 -16.58
N VAL A 13 -10.43 17.96 -16.00
CA VAL A 13 -10.55 17.60 -14.57
C VAL A 13 -9.64 16.43 -14.25
N ALA A 14 -9.69 15.34 -15.02
CA ALA A 14 -8.83 14.18 -14.83
C ALA A 14 -7.33 14.55 -14.91
N ALA A 15 -6.94 15.37 -15.88
CA ALA A 15 -5.58 15.88 -15.99
C ALA A 15 -5.19 16.72 -14.76
N GLY A 16 -6.07 17.61 -14.29
CA GLY A 16 -5.88 18.39 -13.07
C GLY A 16 -5.66 17.51 -11.83
N VAL A 17 -6.50 16.47 -11.65
CA VAL A 17 -6.38 15.49 -10.56
C VAL A 17 -5.05 14.74 -10.66
N PHE A 18 -4.64 14.31 -11.86
CA PHE A 18 -3.36 13.64 -12.08
C PHE A 18 -2.16 14.51 -11.68
N TYR A 19 -2.15 15.77 -12.11
CA TYR A 19 -1.08 16.71 -11.75
C TYR A 19 -1.07 17.04 -10.26
N ALA A 20 -2.24 17.23 -9.64
CA ALA A 20 -2.36 17.45 -8.20
C ALA A 20 -1.82 16.26 -7.40
N LEU A 21 -2.17 15.02 -7.80
CA LEU A 21 -1.64 13.80 -7.20
C LEU A 21 -0.12 13.73 -7.33
N LYS A 22 0.41 13.95 -8.53
CA LYS A 22 1.87 13.93 -8.78
C LYS A 22 2.60 14.98 -7.94
N TRP A 23 2.03 16.18 -7.84
CA TRP A 23 2.57 17.27 -7.03
C TRP A 23 2.54 16.92 -5.53
N TYR A 24 1.44 16.35 -5.03
CA TYR A 24 1.30 15.90 -3.65
C TYR A 24 2.34 14.84 -3.28
N LEU A 25 2.49 13.80 -4.13
CA LEU A 25 3.46 12.73 -3.93
C LEU A 25 4.92 13.21 -3.94
N LYS A 26 5.22 14.28 -4.68
CA LYS A 26 6.55 14.88 -4.71
C LYS A 26 6.82 15.81 -3.51
N THR A 27 5.80 16.53 -3.05
CA THR A 27 5.97 17.57 -2.03
C THR A 27 6.04 16.99 -0.61
N HIS A 28 5.31 15.91 -0.34
CA HIS A 28 5.19 15.33 1.00
C HIS A 28 6.18 14.20 1.31
N GLN A 29 7.37 14.24 0.69
CA GLN A 29 8.40 13.25 0.95
C GLN A 29 9.07 13.47 2.30
N ASN A 30 9.08 12.44 3.14
CA ASN A 30 9.83 12.44 4.38
C ASN A 30 11.33 12.16 4.16
N ASP A 31 12.12 12.22 5.22
CA ASP A 31 13.58 12.08 5.08
C ASP A 31 14.02 10.68 4.64
N PHE A 32 13.30 9.64 5.07
CA PHE A 32 13.50 8.27 4.57
C PHE A 32 13.26 8.19 3.05
N GLU A 33 12.21 8.86 2.58
CA GLU A 33 11.82 8.90 1.19
C GLU A 33 12.83 9.62 0.30
N LYS A 34 13.40 10.72 0.78
CA LYS A 34 14.51 11.41 0.09
C LYS A 34 15.75 10.52 0.02
N ARG A 35 16.08 9.82 1.12
CA ARG A 35 17.18 8.83 1.13
C ARG A 35 16.93 7.73 0.09
N LEU A 36 15.69 7.27 -0.02
CA LEU A 36 15.30 6.25 -0.98
C LEU A 36 15.45 6.69 -2.44
N GLU A 37 15.18 7.96 -2.77
CA GLU A 37 15.41 8.48 -4.13
C GLU A 37 16.90 8.53 -4.49
N SER A 38 17.75 8.86 -3.52
CA SER A 38 19.22 8.88 -3.69
C SER A 38 19.87 7.49 -3.63
N TYR A 39 19.10 6.45 -3.31
CA TYR A 39 19.62 5.12 -3.12
C TYR A 39 19.97 4.45 -4.45
N CYS A 40 21.26 4.26 -4.69
CA CYS A 40 21.75 3.33 -5.68
C CYS A 40 21.99 1.97 -5.00
N PRO A 41 21.33 0.88 -5.44
CA PRO A 41 21.55 -0.41 -4.82
C PRO A 41 23.02 -0.82 -4.99
N PRO A 42 23.77 -1.01 -3.89
CA PRO A 42 25.12 -1.55 -3.98
C PRO A 42 25.04 -3.04 -4.36
N SER A 43 26.20 -3.65 -4.55
CA SER A 43 26.50 -5.06 -4.87
C SER A 43 25.37 -6.08 -4.66
N PRO A 44 25.30 -7.14 -5.49
CA PRO A 44 24.22 -8.13 -5.42
C PRO A 44 23.98 -8.61 -3.98
N LEU A 45 22.72 -8.46 -3.52
CA LEU A 45 22.27 -8.93 -2.21
C LEU A 45 22.61 -10.42 -2.03
N PRO A 46 22.78 -10.90 -0.78
CA PRO A 46 22.86 -12.33 -0.51
C PRO A 46 21.71 -13.11 -1.16
N GLU A 47 21.98 -14.34 -1.60
CA GLU A 47 21.07 -15.14 -2.43
C GLU A 47 19.67 -15.28 -1.80
N ALA A 48 19.58 -15.53 -0.50
CA ALA A 48 18.31 -15.62 0.22
C ALA A 48 17.49 -14.32 0.16
N ARG A 49 18.15 -13.16 0.25
CA ARG A 49 17.52 -11.84 0.17
C ARG A 49 17.10 -11.50 -1.27
N GLN A 50 17.86 -11.95 -2.27
CA GLN A 50 17.48 -11.82 -3.68
C GLN A 50 16.27 -12.68 -4.04
N LEU A 51 16.25 -13.93 -3.58
CA LEU A 51 15.13 -14.85 -3.77
C LEU A 51 13.86 -14.23 -3.18
N TYR A 52 13.98 -13.61 -2.00
CA TYR A 52 12.90 -12.89 -1.35
C TYR A 52 12.34 -11.76 -2.25
N LEU A 53 13.18 -10.85 -2.73
CA LEU A 53 12.75 -9.75 -3.60
C LEU A 53 12.15 -10.25 -4.91
N THR A 54 12.73 -11.30 -5.50
CA THR A 54 12.28 -11.86 -6.79
C THR A 54 10.89 -12.44 -6.69
N LYS A 55 10.63 -13.28 -5.68
CA LYS A 55 9.31 -13.86 -5.45
C LYS A 55 8.30 -12.76 -5.09
N ARG A 56 8.71 -11.68 -4.42
CA ARG A 56 7.82 -10.57 -4.10
C ARG A 56 7.42 -9.80 -5.35
N LYS A 57 8.40 -9.41 -6.18
CA LYS A 57 8.17 -8.75 -7.48
C LYS A 57 7.23 -9.59 -8.36
N ARG A 58 7.42 -10.91 -8.38
CA ARG A 58 6.55 -11.84 -9.11
C ARG A 58 5.10 -11.77 -8.62
N ILE A 59 4.87 -11.85 -7.31
CA ILE A 59 3.51 -11.81 -6.75
C ILE A 59 2.85 -10.44 -6.98
N LEU A 60 3.58 -9.35 -6.76
CA LEU A 60 3.08 -7.98 -7.02
C LEU A 60 2.71 -7.80 -8.49
N LYS A 61 3.52 -8.32 -9.42
CA LYS A 61 3.20 -8.31 -10.85
C LYS A 61 1.87 -9.03 -11.12
N TYR A 62 1.68 -10.23 -10.58
CA TYR A 62 0.42 -10.96 -10.72
C TYR A 62 -0.77 -10.19 -10.14
N LEU A 63 -0.64 -9.66 -8.93
CA LEU A 63 -1.72 -8.90 -8.28
C LEU A 63 -2.07 -7.63 -9.07
N PHE A 64 -1.05 -6.90 -9.53
CA PHE A 64 -1.23 -5.70 -10.36
C PHE A 64 -1.89 -6.04 -11.69
N THR A 65 -1.48 -7.13 -12.36
CA THR A 65 -2.14 -7.63 -13.58
C THR A 65 -3.59 -8.01 -13.32
N THR A 66 -3.90 -8.71 -12.23
CA THR A 66 -5.27 -9.08 -11.88
C THR A 66 -6.15 -7.86 -11.63
N VAL A 67 -5.66 -6.88 -10.85
CA VAL A 67 -6.35 -5.61 -10.64
C VAL A 67 -6.56 -4.89 -11.97
N ALA A 68 -5.55 -4.89 -12.86
CA ALA A 68 -5.65 -4.30 -14.19
C ALA A 68 -6.76 -4.89 -15.04
N ILE A 69 -6.87 -6.22 -15.07
CA ILE A 69 -7.93 -6.93 -15.78
C ILE A 69 -9.30 -6.56 -15.20
N ILE A 70 -9.48 -6.67 -13.89
CA ILE A 70 -10.78 -6.37 -13.24
C ILE A 70 -11.24 -4.94 -13.54
N PHE A 71 -10.33 -3.97 -13.40
CA PHE A 71 -10.63 -2.56 -13.62
C PHE A 71 -10.90 -2.26 -15.10
N SER A 72 -10.25 -2.95 -16.02
CA SER A 72 -10.53 -2.83 -17.46
C SER A 72 -11.93 -3.29 -17.87
N LEU A 73 -12.60 -4.10 -17.04
CA LEU A 73 -13.98 -4.55 -17.28
C LEU A 73 -15.04 -3.53 -16.85
N ILE A 74 -14.68 -2.56 -16.00
CA ILE A 74 -15.62 -1.54 -15.46
C ILE A 74 -16.36 -0.78 -16.57
N PRO A 75 -15.70 -0.27 -17.63
CA PRO A 75 -16.40 0.42 -18.71
C PRO A 75 -17.45 -0.46 -19.41
N PHE A 76 -17.20 -1.76 -19.51
CA PHE A 76 -18.11 -2.72 -20.15
C PHE A 76 -19.30 -3.07 -19.25
N LEU A 77 -19.06 -3.21 -17.94
CA LEU A 77 -20.13 -3.39 -16.96
C LEU A 77 -21.08 -2.19 -16.96
N PHE A 78 -20.54 -0.97 -17.04
CA PHE A 78 -21.35 0.24 -17.15
C PHE A 78 -22.25 0.23 -18.40
N ILE A 79 -21.73 -0.20 -19.55
CA ILE A 79 -22.53 -0.33 -20.77
C ILE A 79 -23.67 -1.34 -20.56
N GLY A 80 -23.38 -2.50 -19.99
CA GLY A 80 -24.40 -3.52 -19.70
C GLY A 80 -25.50 -3.06 -18.75
N LEU A 81 -25.20 -2.09 -17.86
CA LEU A 81 -26.18 -1.46 -16.98
C LEU A 81 -26.98 -0.35 -17.66
N CYS A 82 -26.37 0.39 -18.59
CA CYS A 82 -27.01 1.51 -19.28
C CYS A 82 -27.86 1.07 -20.48
N VAL A 83 -27.64 -0.14 -20.98
CA VAL A 83 -28.32 -0.70 -22.13
C VAL A 83 -29.51 -1.55 -21.69
N ASP A 84 -30.72 -1.08 -21.99
CA ASP A 84 -31.91 -1.92 -21.98
C ASP A 84 -31.96 -2.72 -23.29
N PHE A 85 -31.66 -4.01 -23.21
CA PHE A 85 -31.62 -4.92 -24.36
C PHE A 85 -32.98 -5.04 -25.06
N GLU A 86 -34.10 -4.80 -24.37
CA GLU A 86 -35.44 -4.88 -24.97
C GLU A 86 -35.74 -3.66 -25.86
N VAL A 87 -35.24 -2.48 -25.47
CA VAL A 87 -35.33 -1.25 -26.26
C VAL A 87 -34.47 -1.34 -27.52
N ILE A 88 -33.29 -1.96 -27.43
CA ILE A 88 -32.43 -2.20 -28.60
C ILE A 88 -33.09 -3.15 -29.62
N ARG A 89 -33.83 -4.15 -29.14
CA ARG A 89 -34.50 -5.15 -29.97
C ARG A 89 -35.66 -4.59 -30.80
N GLN A 90 -36.24 -3.45 -30.40
CA GLN A 90 -37.38 -2.81 -31.06
C GLN A 90 -37.00 -1.71 -32.07
N MET A 91 -35.72 -1.32 -32.18
CA MET A 91 -35.27 -0.28 -33.12
C MET A 91 -34.77 -0.89 -34.44
N ASP A 92 -35.59 -0.81 -35.49
CA ASP A 92 -35.30 -1.32 -36.84
C ASP A 92 -34.18 -0.58 -37.60
N SER A 93 -33.75 0.59 -37.12
CA SER A 93 -32.61 1.29 -37.73
C SER A 93 -31.83 2.12 -36.71
N VAL A 94 -30.51 1.97 -36.79
CA VAL A 94 -29.44 2.61 -36.01
C VAL A 94 -29.12 2.08 -34.57
N PRO A 95 -29.02 0.76 -34.30
CA PRO A 95 -28.50 0.25 -33.03
C PRO A 95 -27.01 0.57 -32.80
N TYR A 96 -26.22 0.62 -33.87
CA TYR A 96 -24.75 0.70 -33.79
C TYR A 96 -24.21 2.07 -33.39
N SER A 97 -24.88 3.17 -33.78
CA SER A 97 -24.39 4.52 -33.44
C SER A 97 -24.61 4.83 -31.95
N LEU A 98 -25.75 4.42 -31.39
CA LEU A 98 -26.09 4.59 -29.98
C LEU A 98 -25.19 3.71 -29.10
N PHE A 99 -24.96 2.46 -29.50
CA PHE A 99 -23.98 1.60 -28.82
C PHE A 99 -22.57 2.19 -28.83
N GLY A 100 -22.09 2.63 -30.01
CA GLY A 100 -20.78 3.28 -30.13
C GLY A 100 -20.65 4.56 -29.29
N TYR A 101 -21.74 5.32 -29.18
CA TYR A 101 -21.82 6.51 -28.34
C TYR A 101 -21.71 6.19 -26.84
N ILE A 102 -22.46 5.19 -26.34
CA ILE A 102 -22.40 4.77 -24.93
C ILE A 102 -21.02 4.19 -24.61
N LEU A 103 -20.45 3.40 -25.53
CA LEU A 103 -19.09 2.87 -25.40
C LEU A 103 -18.06 4.00 -25.31
N LEU A 104 -18.11 4.98 -26.21
CA LEU A 104 -17.19 6.12 -26.19
C LEU A 104 -17.34 6.94 -24.90
N THR A 105 -18.58 7.21 -24.47
CA THR A 105 -18.87 7.92 -23.24
C THR A 105 -18.32 7.18 -22.02
N SER A 106 -18.52 5.86 -21.95
CA SER A 106 -17.99 5.01 -20.89
C SER A 106 -16.45 5.05 -20.86
N ILE A 107 -15.80 4.90 -22.02
CA ILE A 107 -14.34 4.95 -22.12
C ILE A 107 -13.80 6.30 -21.64
N ILE A 108 -14.32 7.41 -22.15
CA ILE A 108 -13.85 8.76 -21.78
C ILE A 108 -14.11 9.04 -20.30
N THR A 109 -15.21 8.54 -19.75
CA THR A 109 -15.57 8.75 -18.34
C THR A 109 -14.69 7.92 -17.40
N PHE A 110 -14.42 6.65 -17.69
CA PHE A 110 -13.73 5.77 -16.73
C PHE A 110 -12.22 5.68 -16.96
N VAL A 111 -11.76 5.55 -18.21
CA VAL A 111 -10.35 5.25 -18.51
C VAL A 111 -9.36 6.27 -17.91
N PRO A 112 -9.58 7.59 -18.00
CA PRO A 112 -8.65 8.56 -17.39
C PRO A 112 -8.46 8.34 -15.89
N TYR A 113 -9.54 8.12 -15.13
CA TYR A 113 -9.46 7.91 -13.69
C TYR A 113 -8.86 6.53 -13.34
N LEU A 114 -9.17 5.49 -14.12
CA LEU A 114 -8.52 4.19 -13.97
C LEU A 114 -7.01 4.30 -14.16
N LEU A 115 -6.55 5.05 -15.17
CA LEU A 115 -5.12 5.32 -15.39
C LEU A 115 -4.47 6.06 -14.22
N ILE A 116 -5.15 7.03 -13.61
CA ILE A 116 -4.67 7.73 -12.40
C ILE A 116 -4.50 6.74 -11.24
N ILE A 117 -5.48 5.86 -11.02
CA ILE A 117 -5.42 4.81 -10.00
C ILE A 117 -4.26 3.84 -10.27
N PHE A 118 -4.08 3.40 -11.52
CA PHE A 118 -2.96 2.53 -11.89
C PHE A 118 -1.61 3.20 -11.69
N TYR A 119 -1.49 4.48 -12.04
CA TYR A 119 -0.29 5.25 -11.79
C TYR A 119 0.03 5.31 -10.30
N TYR A 120 -0.96 5.60 -9.46
CA TYR A 120 -0.81 5.63 -8.00
C TYR A 120 -0.37 4.27 -7.43
N LEU A 121 -1.05 3.19 -7.83
CA LEU A 121 -0.71 1.83 -7.39
C LEU A 121 0.71 1.44 -7.84
N TYR A 122 1.06 1.70 -9.09
CA TYR A 122 2.39 1.44 -9.62
C TYR A 122 3.46 2.21 -8.85
N TYR A 123 3.23 3.50 -8.59
CA TYR A 123 4.12 4.34 -7.80
C TYR A 123 4.36 3.76 -6.40
N THR A 124 3.29 3.45 -5.66
CA THR A 124 3.38 2.88 -4.31
C THR A 124 4.07 1.51 -4.31
N ILE A 125 3.77 0.64 -5.27
CA ILE A 125 4.41 -0.68 -5.39
C ILE A 125 5.90 -0.54 -5.68
N ASN A 126 6.28 0.35 -6.60
CA ASN A 126 7.69 0.56 -6.93
C ASN A 126 8.46 1.10 -5.73
N ARG A 127 7.90 2.10 -5.03
CA ARG A 127 8.53 2.69 -3.84
C ARG A 127 8.67 1.71 -2.70
N THR A 128 7.62 0.97 -2.35
CA THR A 128 7.71 -0.05 -1.30
C THR A 128 8.73 -1.14 -1.67
N THR A 129 8.93 -1.39 -2.97
CA THR A 129 9.95 -2.32 -3.45
C THR A 129 11.36 -1.80 -3.33
N GLN A 130 11.60 -0.55 -3.69
CA GLN A 130 12.88 0.10 -3.45
C GLN A 130 13.17 0.14 -1.95
N ALA A 131 12.19 0.52 -1.12
CA ALA A 131 12.36 0.62 0.32
C ALA A 131 12.75 -0.73 0.93
N GLN A 132 12.07 -1.80 0.56
CA GLN A 132 12.45 -3.14 1.01
C GLN A 132 13.82 -3.56 0.51
N GLN A 133 14.21 -3.21 -0.71
CA GLN A 133 15.54 -3.51 -1.23
C GLN A 133 16.62 -2.79 -0.43
N LEU A 134 16.41 -1.51 -0.09
CA LEU A 134 17.27 -0.74 0.79
C LEU A 134 17.36 -1.38 2.18
N LEU A 135 16.21 -1.68 2.80
CA LEU A 135 16.20 -2.29 4.13
C LEU A 135 16.91 -3.64 4.13
N LEU A 136 16.69 -4.50 3.13
CA LEU A 136 17.38 -5.78 3.05
C LEU A 136 18.88 -5.66 2.78
N ALA A 137 19.35 -4.54 2.21
CA ALA A 137 20.78 -4.29 2.07
C ALA A 137 21.40 -3.87 3.40
N GLU A 138 20.69 -3.07 4.19
CA GLU A 138 21.15 -2.56 5.49
C GLU A 138 20.97 -3.58 6.65
N MET A 139 20.07 -4.55 6.48
CA MET A 139 19.66 -5.49 7.52
C MET A 139 20.78 -6.44 7.97
N SER A 140 20.90 -6.61 9.29
CA SER A 140 21.76 -7.64 9.90
C SER A 140 21.19 -9.06 9.67
N GLU A 141 22.00 -10.10 9.83
CA GLU A 141 21.50 -11.49 9.71
C GLU A 141 20.47 -11.82 10.80
N GLU A 142 20.61 -11.27 12.01
CA GLU A 142 19.62 -11.44 13.08
C GLU A 142 18.26 -10.82 12.73
N ASP A 143 18.28 -9.59 12.21
CA ASP A 143 17.07 -8.88 11.79
C ASP A 143 16.40 -9.61 10.61
N PHE A 144 17.20 -10.17 9.69
CA PHE A 144 16.68 -10.95 8.57
C PHE A 144 16.00 -12.24 9.05
N ALA A 145 16.62 -12.97 9.98
CA ALA A 145 16.02 -14.17 10.57
C ALA A 145 14.71 -13.83 11.32
N TYR A 146 14.66 -12.69 12.01
CA TYR A 146 13.43 -12.22 12.64
C TYR A 146 12.35 -11.89 11.60
N LEU A 147 12.72 -11.19 10.53
CA LEU A 147 11.83 -10.88 9.42
C LEU A 147 11.29 -12.17 8.76
N GLU A 148 12.10 -13.23 8.65
CA GLU A 148 11.64 -14.54 8.17
C GLU A 148 10.59 -15.17 9.10
N LYS A 149 10.77 -15.09 10.42
CA LYS A 149 9.78 -15.58 11.39
C LYS A 149 8.45 -14.83 11.26
N VAL A 150 8.50 -13.50 11.13
CA VAL A 150 7.31 -12.66 10.92
C VAL A 150 6.56 -13.04 9.64
N LYS A 151 7.29 -13.41 8.57
CA LYS A 151 6.67 -13.85 7.31
C LYS A 151 5.97 -15.21 7.39
N GLN A 152 6.40 -16.11 8.27
CA GLN A 152 5.77 -17.43 8.40
C GLN A 152 4.33 -17.33 8.91
N VAL A 153 4.01 -16.25 9.62
CA VAL A 153 2.67 -15.97 10.16
C VAL A 153 1.65 -15.78 9.05
N SER A 154 1.95 -14.99 8.03
CA SER A 154 1.04 -14.80 6.91
C SER A 154 1.72 -14.53 5.59
N ARG A 155 1.22 -15.20 4.56
CA ARG A 155 1.69 -15.09 3.17
C ARG A 155 1.45 -13.70 2.59
N LEU A 156 0.50 -12.92 3.13
CA LEU A 156 0.23 -11.54 2.68
C LEU A 156 1.32 -10.57 3.16
N LEU A 157 1.96 -10.84 4.31
CA LEU A 157 3.11 -10.06 4.78
C LEU A 157 4.33 -10.18 3.87
N TYR A 158 4.34 -11.18 3.00
CA TYR A 158 5.35 -11.30 1.96
C TYR A 158 5.35 -10.09 1.00
N LEU A 159 4.19 -9.44 0.81
CA LEU A 159 4.03 -8.31 -0.11
C LEU A 159 4.24 -6.96 0.58
N LEU A 160 3.56 -6.72 1.71
CA LEU A 160 3.64 -5.48 2.48
C LEU A 160 3.64 -5.84 3.97
N PRO A 161 4.83 -6.04 4.58
CA PRO A 161 4.88 -6.15 6.03
C PRO A 161 4.45 -4.79 6.62
N PRO A 162 3.54 -4.75 7.60
CA PRO A 162 3.08 -3.49 8.18
C PRO A 162 4.21 -2.77 8.93
N PHE A 163 5.19 -3.51 9.42
CA PHE A 163 6.41 -2.98 9.99
C PHE A 163 7.62 -3.88 9.65
N VAL A 164 8.81 -3.28 9.62
CA VAL A 164 10.09 -3.97 9.47
C VAL A 164 11.07 -3.41 10.48
N LEU A 165 11.89 -4.29 11.04
CA LEU A 165 12.98 -3.93 11.93
C LEU A 165 14.28 -4.01 11.16
N CYS A 166 15.08 -2.97 11.24
CA CYS A 166 16.40 -2.94 10.63
C CYS A 166 17.27 -1.96 11.41
N GLN A 167 18.45 -2.40 11.88
CA GLN A 167 19.43 -1.55 12.53
C GLN A 167 18.84 -0.67 13.66
N GLU A 168 18.14 -1.30 14.62
CA GLU A 168 17.55 -0.60 15.78
C GLU A 168 16.57 0.53 15.42
N LYS A 169 15.98 0.44 14.22
CA LYS A 169 14.92 1.33 13.74
C LYS A 169 13.69 0.52 13.36
N LEU A 170 12.54 1.05 13.72
CA LEU A 170 11.24 0.52 13.36
C LEU A 170 10.72 1.28 12.14
N TYR A 171 10.57 0.57 11.03
CA TYR A 171 10.03 1.10 9.77
C TYR A 171 8.56 0.71 9.66
N LEU A 172 7.66 1.69 9.65
CA LEU A 172 6.22 1.48 9.53
C LEU A 172 5.79 1.74 8.09
N PHE A 173 5.23 0.72 7.44
CA PHE A 173 4.75 0.83 6.06
C PHE A 173 3.32 1.34 6.05
N LYS A 174 3.12 2.63 5.75
CA LYS A 174 1.81 3.20 5.45
C LYS A 174 1.55 3.15 3.94
N LEU A 175 0.28 3.34 3.57
CA LEU A 175 -0.15 3.37 2.17
C LEU A 175 0.57 4.42 1.33
N THR A 176 0.88 5.59 1.92
CA THR A 176 1.46 6.74 1.19
C THR A 176 2.93 6.98 1.51
N HIS A 177 3.40 6.61 2.71
CA HIS A 177 4.76 6.92 3.17
C HIS A 177 5.29 5.84 4.12
N ILE A 178 6.59 5.82 4.34
CA ILE A 178 7.23 4.91 5.30
C ILE A 178 7.78 5.72 6.45
N ILE A 179 7.28 5.47 7.66
CA ILE A 179 7.72 6.20 8.86
C ILE A 179 8.90 5.45 9.47
N GLU A 180 10.06 6.09 9.51
CA GLU A 180 11.24 5.61 10.23
C GLU A 180 11.18 6.12 11.67
N VAL A 181 11.16 5.21 12.64
CA VAL A 181 11.16 5.55 14.07
C VAL A 181 12.39 4.91 14.72
N PRO A 182 13.36 5.70 15.19
CA PRO A 182 14.46 5.20 16.00
C PRO A 182 13.91 4.58 17.27
N VAL A 183 14.33 3.36 17.59
CA VAL A 183 13.72 2.61 18.71
C VAL A 183 14.04 3.30 20.05
N THR A 184 15.16 4.02 20.13
CA THR A 184 15.54 4.93 21.23
C THR A 184 14.63 6.09 21.48
N SER A 185 13.86 6.51 20.48
CA SER A 185 12.89 7.60 20.62
C SER A 185 11.51 7.13 21.09
N ILE A 186 11.26 5.81 21.12
CA ILE A 186 9.95 5.26 21.44
C ILE A 186 9.73 5.30 22.95
N THR A 187 8.72 6.05 23.36
CA THR A 187 8.30 6.16 24.77
C THR A 187 7.14 5.22 25.09
N ASN A 188 6.25 4.91 24.16
CA ASN A 188 5.15 4.00 24.47
C ASN A 188 4.73 3.19 23.24
N VAL A 189 4.36 1.93 23.47
CA VAL A 189 3.68 1.09 22.49
C VAL A 189 2.53 0.40 23.19
N SER A 190 1.31 0.74 22.81
CA SER A 190 0.09 0.22 23.42
C SER A 190 -0.95 -0.16 22.39
N ALA A 191 -1.71 -1.21 22.64
CA ALA A 191 -2.87 -1.56 21.82
C ALA A 191 -4.07 -0.72 22.25
N ILE A 192 -4.67 0.03 21.31
CA ILE A 192 -5.81 0.92 21.57
C ILE A 192 -7.12 0.20 21.31
N SER A 193 -7.19 -0.61 20.24
CA SER A 193 -8.42 -1.26 19.83
C SER A 193 -8.15 -2.54 19.05
N LYS A 194 -9.14 -3.43 19.07
CA LYS A 194 -9.19 -4.65 18.28
C LYS A 194 -10.47 -4.64 17.46
N ASP A 195 -10.37 -4.86 16.15
CA ASP A 195 -11.53 -4.90 15.27
C ASP A 195 -12.15 -6.32 15.19
N LYS A 196 -13.29 -6.41 14.50
CA LYS A 196 -14.04 -7.66 14.27
C LYS A 196 -13.28 -8.70 13.42
N TYR A 197 -12.21 -8.29 12.74
CA TYR A 197 -11.35 -9.12 11.90
C TYR A 197 -10.04 -9.49 12.61
N ASN A 198 -9.98 -9.32 13.93
CA ASN A 198 -8.80 -9.60 14.75
C ASN A 198 -7.58 -8.72 14.40
N ASN A 199 -7.76 -7.56 13.76
CA ASN A 199 -6.70 -6.57 13.62
C ASN A 199 -6.61 -5.72 14.89
N ILE A 200 -5.39 -5.42 15.30
CA ILE A 200 -5.07 -4.61 16.46
C ILE A 200 -4.53 -3.26 15.96
N THR A 201 -5.11 -2.16 16.44
CA THR A 201 -4.56 -0.82 16.25
C THR A 201 -3.63 -0.51 17.42
N VAL A 202 -2.35 -0.35 17.09
CA VAL A 202 -1.28 -0.06 18.03
C VAL A 202 -0.94 1.43 17.96
N LEU A 203 -0.90 2.10 19.11
CA LEU A 203 -0.31 3.42 19.27
C LEU A 203 1.19 3.27 19.51
N ILE A 204 1.98 4.02 18.77
CA ILE A 204 3.41 4.18 18.98
C ILE A 204 3.65 5.65 19.29
N GLU A 205 4.05 5.91 20.52
CA GLU A 205 4.43 7.25 21.00
C GLU A 205 5.95 7.38 20.96
N TYR A 206 6.40 8.47 20.34
CA TYR A 206 7.78 8.95 20.31
C TYR A 206 7.71 10.50 20.42
N SER A 207 8.59 11.25 19.77
CA SER A 207 8.42 12.70 19.63
C SER A 207 7.09 13.11 18.98
N GLN A 208 6.40 12.18 18.31
CA GLN A 208 5.04 12.30 17.81
C GLN A 208 4.22 11.05 18.14
N ARG A 209 2.94 11.04 17.75
CA ARG A 209 2.03 9.90 17.90
C ARG A 209 1.70 9.32 16.54
N THR A 210 2.01 8.04 16.35
CA THR A 210 1.67 7.30 15.13
C THR A 210 0.88 6.05 15.50
N THR A 211 -0.17 5.77 14.75
CA THR A 211 -0.93 4.51 14.89
C THR A 211 -0.51 3.52 13.82
N LEU A 212 -0.60 2.23 14.08
CA LEU A 212 -0.40 1.17 13.10
C LEU A 212 -1.46 0.09 13.31
N THR A 213 -2.20 -0.25 12.25
CA THR A 213 -3.14 -1.37 12.29
C THR A 213 -2.44 -2.61 11.76
N ILE A 214 -2.38 -3.66 12.56
CA ILE A 214 -1.74 -4.93 12.22
C ILE A 214 -2.68 -6.10 12.50
N PRO A 215 -2.61 -7.20 11.72
CA PRO A 215 -3.20 -8.47 12.13
C PRO A 215 -2.77 -8.86 13.54
N GLY A 216 -3.71 -9.34 14.36
CA GLY A 216 -3.44 -9.69 15.76
C GLY A 216 -2.35 -10.74 15.94
N GLU A 217 -2.14 -11.60 14.95
CA GLU A 217 -1.06 -12.59 14.91
C GLU A 217 0.35 -11.97 14.88
N LEU A 218 0.47 -10.70 14.43
CA LEU A 218 1.73 -9.97 14.39
C LEU A 218 2.02 -9.18 15.66
N TYR A 219 1.00 -8.96 16.49
CA TYR A 219 1.17 -8.22 17.73
C TYR A 219 2.14 -8.90 18.71
N PRO A 220 2.17 -10.23 18.86
CA PRO A 220 3.22 -10.93 19.60
C PRO A 220 4.64 -10.65 19.09
N PHE A 221 4.82 -10.54 17.77
CA PHE A 221 6.12 -10.22 17.19
C PHE A 221 6.54 -8.80 17.59
N LEU A 222 5.67 -7.83 17.36
CA LEU A 222 5.94 -6.44 17.72
C LEU A 222 6.24 -6.29 19.22
N THR A 223 5.46 -6.93 20.09
CA THR A 223 5.68 -6.89 21.54
C THR A 223 6.96 -7.59 21.97
N ALA A 224 7.30 -8.74 21.40
CA ALA A 224 8.56 -9.43 21.66
C ALA A 224 9.77 -8.57 21.26
N PHE A 225 9.68 -7.85 20.14
CA PHE A 225 10.69 -6.89 19.75
C PHE A 225 10.81 -5.74 20.75
N MET A 226 9.69 -5.11 21.11
CA MET A 226 9.69 -4.03 22.09
C MET A 226 10.26 -4.51 23.45
N PHE A 227 10.00 -5.77 23.83
CA PHE A 227 10.56 -6.36 25.04
C PHE A 227 12.08 -6.58 24.95
N LYS A 228 12.60 -7.12 23.84
CA LYS A 228 14.06 -7.25 23.59
C LYS A 228 14.73 -5.88 23.73
N TYR A 229 14.12 -4.85 23.15
CA TYR A 229 14.63 -3.49 23.24
C TYR A 229 14.56 -2.90 24.67
N ARG A 230 13.46 -3.11 25.38
CA ARG A 230 13.29 -2.65 26.78
C ARG A 230 14.36 -3.24 27.69
N LEU A 231 14.69 -4.53 27.53
CA LEU A 231 15.76 -5.18 28.30
C LEU A 231 17.13 -4.56 28.04
N ALA A 232 17.40 -4.13 26.80
CA ALA A 232 18.67 -3.51 26.42
C ALA A 232 18.80 -2.05 26.91
N THR A 233 17.69 -1.36 27.18
CA THR A 233 17.67 0.10 27.42
C THR A 233 17.07 0.54 28.76
N GLY A 234 16.53 -0.38 29.56
CA GLY A 234 16.03 -0.11 30.93
C GLY A 234 14.66 0.58 31.01
N TYR A 235 13.91 0.63 29.90
CA TYR A 235 12.64 1.36 29.82
C TYR A 235 11.43 0.55 30.36
N VAL A 236 10.60 1.19 31.21
CA VAL A 236 9.36 0.62 31.78
C VAL A 236 8.14 1.23 31.08
N ALA A 237 7.33 0.41 30.40
CA ALA A 237 6.04 0.86 29.90
C ALA A 237 4.95 0.58 30.93
N GLU A 238 4.33 1.64 31.44
CA GLU A 238 3.03 1.53 32.10
C GLU A 238 1.96 1.16 31.08
N GLY A 239 1.14 0.16 31.41
CA GLY A 239 -0.11 -0.11 30.69
C GLY A 239 -0.12 -1.32 29.74
N GLN A 240 0.16 -2.53 30.24
CA GLN A 240 -0.19 -3.79 29.54
C GLN A 240 -1.23 -4.66 30.26
N ARG A 241 -1.81 -4.22 31.38
CA ARG A 241 -2.74 -5.07 32.17
C ARG A 241 -4.19 -5.16 31.66
N GLY A 242 -4.59 -4.37 30.67
CA GLY A 242 -6.01 -4.25 30.31
C GLY A 242 -6.57 -5.27 29.30
N ILE A 243 -5.74 -5.85 28.42
CA ILE A 243 -6.25 -6.56 27.23
C ILE A 243 -5.90 -8.06 27.21
N LEU A 244 -4.92 -8.50 28.02
CA LEU A 244 -4.59 -9.93 28.12
C LEU A 244 -5.61 -10.75 28.93
N ASN A 245 -6.50 -10.10 29.70
CA ASN A 245 -7.50 -10.78 30.52
C ASN A 245 -8.88 -10.88 29.85
N SER A 246 -8.99 -10.52 28.57
CA SER A 246 -10.22 -10.71 27.77
C SER A 246 -9.97 -11.55 26.51
N ILE A 247 -8.91 -12.37 26.51
CA ILE A 247 -8.65 -13.42 25.51
C ILE A 247 -8.95 -14.76 26.17
#